data_AF-A0A7X4YR85-F1
#
_entry.id   AF-A0A7X4YR85-F1
#
_cell.length_a   1.000
_cell.length_b   1.000
_cell.length_c   1.000
_cell.angle_alpha   90.00
_cell.angle_beta   90.00
_cell.angle_gamma   90.00
#
_symmetry.space_group_name_H-M   'P 1'
#
loop_
_entity.id
_entity.type
_entity.pdbx_description
1 polymer ?
#
loop_
_entity_poly.entity_id
_entity_poly.type
_entity_poly.pdbx_seq_one_letter_code
_entity_poly.pdbx_strand_id
1 'polypeptide(L)'
;MGEKLLYTIGYYFGDTYISFGGLKFAIRLSTNGNIYCPSPEHTRTVEENGTLRLISNRLWAAGGQLSADGSLELAIERKDKDGPISINGRGEHATELCKSLLIHVIGIDIQYFDADSDNMGKREFQHPTGIQPLIYPGREATMPLVIIGEAGAGNGTANEWYALSKDSLVRKKGFAAYYDREEDAPVLILSFEEDRRNWNSQIVLPEWRVGKLQSRAAVVAERFADLEYHFGVKPFRDREDVQWIEDIRVVVNFHGEHWTGHVFNTFLDMEEQLRDICGDLPGKHVLAFLPAWDGRYYCTYPYHSPGERLGGESGLRRLVETAHLLGVKIIPMLGGPNLATRRFLQEHDLLDAALKDSEGFAQIQDWIDWNSDLSQENMGFILNYGHPDLRAYMLDKADELIHAYGFDGIFLDGAIRWSNAPDYSPYEGVAAFADEFAKRNPGKLLMGEDGYDALWGMFGLFATSWGPLGLENAMLRYTRQTEYLAYPALNGSSGIHEIGWNWTSIDKSKKAFTIPALTLFAGDTKRYRGEIRQKLLDCSDWRLKSHP
;
A
#
# COMPACT_ATOMS: atom_id res chain seq x y z
N MET A 1 10.83 -21.51 3.84
CA MET A 1 11.40 -20.14 3.87
C MET A 1 12.15 -20.01 5.18
N GLY A 2 13.47 -19.78 5.15
CA GLY A 2 14.24 -19.59 6.38
C GLY A 2 13.74 -18.35 7.12
N GLU A 3 13.68 -18.43 8.44
CA GLU A 3 13.45 -17.27 9.30
C GLU A 3 14.49 -16.21 8.95
N LYS A 4 14.06 -15.06 8.41
CA LYS A 4 14.95 -13.92 8.21
C LYS A 4 15.36 -13.44 9.61
N LEU A 5 16.65 -13.52 9.94
CA LEU A 5 17.16 -12.97 11.19
C LEU A 5 16.98 -11.46 11.18
N LEU A 6 16.29 -10.93 12.19
CA LEU A 6 15.89 -9.51 12.30
C LEU A 6 17.08 -8.56 12.45
N TYR A 7 18.12 -9.04 13.11
CA TYR A 7 19.21 -8.23 13.63
C TYR A 7 20.53 -8.98 13.42
N THR A 8 21.45 -8.33 12.72
CA THR A 8 22.76 -8.88 12.37
C THR A 8 23.88 -8.31 13.22
N ILE A 9 23.61 -7.31 14.07
CA ILE A 9 24.59 -6.78 15.02
C ILE A 9 24.79 -7.83 16.12
N GLY A 10 25.86 -8.60 16.00
CA GLY A 10 26.20 -9.70 16.90
C GLY A 10 26.98 -9.30 18.16
N TYR A 11 26.97 -8.02 18.54
CA TYR A 11 27.71 -7.48 19.69
C TYR A 11 26.93 -6.34 20.35
N TYR A 12 27.29 -5.99 21.59
CA TYR A 12 26.70 -4.86 22.28
C TYR A 12 27.09 -3.53 21.61
N PHE A 13 26.11 -2.81 21.07
CA PHE A 13 26.37 -1.61 20.27
C PHE A 13 26.74 -0.38 21.11
N GLY A 14 26.42 -0.36 22.41
CA GLY A 14 26.69 0.77 23.29
C GLY A 14 25.67 1.92 23.17
N ASP A 15 24.39 1.59 23.03
CA ASP A 15 23.33 2.61 23.00
C ASP A 15 23.27 3.42 24.29
N THR A 16 23.17 4.74 24.16
CA THR A 16 22.97 5.62 25.31
C THR A 16 21.47 5.83 25.55
N TYR A 17 20.95 5.24 26.63
CA TYR A 17 19.53 5.34 26.99
C TYR A 17 19.23 6.51 27.95
N ILE A 18 18.08 7.15 27.75
CA ILE A 18 17.45 8.07 28.71
C ILE A 18 16.08 7.57 29.16
N SER A 19 15.75 7.77 30.43
CA SER A 19 14.48 7.37 31.01
C SER A 19 13.48 8.53 30.99
N PHE A 20 12.27 8.29 30.48
CA PHE A 20 11.19 9.27 30.49
C PHE A 20 9.83 8.59 30.58
N GLY A 21 8.97 9.06 31.49
CA GLY A 21 7.58 8.61 31.57
C GLY A 21 7.38 7.09 31.76
N GLY A 22 8.33 6.43 32.44
CA GLY A 22 8.31 4.97 32.69
C GLY A 22 8.94 4.11 31.59
N LEU A 23 9.44 4.72 30.51
CA LEU A 23 10.10 4.04 29.39
C LEU A 23 11.57 4.47 29.29
N LYS A 24 12.39 3.69 28.59
CA LYS A 24 13.74 4.10 28.16
C LYS A 24 13.77 4.33 26.65
N PHE A 25 14.58 5.30 26.23
CA PHE A 25 14.73 5.67 24.83
C PHE A 25 16.20 5.80 24.44
N ALA A 26 16.53 5.33 23.24
CA ALA A 26 17.80 5.61 22.58
C ALA A 26 17.55 6.00 21.12
N ILE A 27 18.54 6.65 20.52
CA ILE A 27 18.54 7.06 19.11
C ILE A 27 19.80 6.55 18.41
N ARG A 28 19.65 6.11 17.16
CA ARG A 28 20.77 5.80 16.26
C ARG A 28 20.65 6.58 14.96
N LEU A 29 21.80 6.88 14.37
CA LEU A 29 21.95 7.48 13.05
C LEU A 29 22.57 6.45 12.11
N SER A 30 21.89 6.13 11.02
CA SER A 30 22.50 5.41 9.90
C SER A 30 22.83 6.38 8.78
N THR A 31 23.97 6.15 8.16
CA THR A 31 24.46 6.92 7.00
C THR A 31 24.71 5.97 5.83
N ASN A 32 25.27 6.49 4.73
CA ASN A 32 25.80 5.68 3.65
C ASN A 32 27.17 5.01 3.98
N GLY A 33 27.82 5.36 5.09
CA GLY A 33 29.09 4.78 5.51
C GLY A 33 28.96 3.77 6.65
N ASN A 34 28.17 4.10 7.67
CA ASN A 34 28.03 3.28 8.88
C ASN A 34 26.76 3.60 9.70
N ILE A 35 26.61 2.90 10.83
CA ILE A 35 25.64 3.17 11.89
C ILE A 35 26.34 3.78 13.12
N TYR A 36 25.64 4.68 13.80
CA TYR A 36 26.17 5.46 14.91
C TYR A 36 25.17 5.61 16.06
N CYS A 37 25.67 5.70 17.29
CA CYS A 37 24.94 6.10 18.50
C CYS A 37 25.61 7.31 19.18
N PRO A 38 24.96 7.97 20.15
CA PRO A 38 25.57 9.01 20.98
C PRO A 38 26.79 8.47 21.73
N SER A 39 27.90 9.20 21.72
CA SER A 39 29.06 8.89 22.56
C SER A 39 28.77 9.25 24.03
N PRO A 40 28.78 8.31 24.99
CA PRO A 40 28.48 8.56 26.40
C PRO A 40 29.33 9.67 27.03
N GLU A 41 30.63 9.73 26.71
CA GLU A 41 31.57 10.72 27.27
C GLU A 41 31.28 12.15 26.78
N HIS A 42 30.58 12.27 25.66
CA HIS A 42 30.24 13.53 25.00
C HIS A 42 28.73 13.79 24.97
N THR A 43 27.96 13.01 25.74
CA THR A 43 26.52 13.13 25.84
C THR A 43 26.13 13.84 27.12
N ARG A 44 25.17 14.76 27.01
CA ARG A 44 24.51 15.37 28.15
C ARG A 44 23.00 15.27 28.00
N THR A 45 22.33 15.20 29.14
CA THR A 45 20.88 15.25 29.21
C THR A 45 20.46 16.61 29.78
N VAL A 46 19.48 17.24 29.15
CA VAL A 46 18.95 18.56 29.54
C VAL A 46 17.43 18.45 29.65
N GLU A 47 16.87 18.93 30.74
CA GLU A 47 15.41 19.00 30.93
C GLU A 47 15.00 20.47 31.04
N GLU A 48 14.21 20.95 30.06
CA GLU A 48 13.76 22.33 29.99
C GLU A 48 12.31 22.37 29.48
N ASN A 49 11.45 23.14 30.16
CA ASN A 49 10.05 23.34 29.77
C ASN A 49 9.23 22.05 29.56
N GLY A 50 9.55 20.97 30.29
CA GLY A 50 8.86 19.68 30.16
C GLY A 50 9.34 18.82 28.98
N THR A 51 10.40 19.25 28.27
CA THR A 51 11.08 18.46 27.25
C THR A 51 12.41 17.93 27.81
N LEU A 52 12.60 16.61 27.76
CA LEU A 52 13.87 15.95 28.04
C LEU A 52 14.66 15.80 26.74
N ARG A 53 15.91 16.27 26.73
CA ARG A 53 16.80 16.18 25.56
C ARG A 53 18.06 15.41 25.91
N LEU A 54 18.37 14.39 25.12
CA LEU A 54 19.69 13.79 25.04
C LEU A 54 20.44 14.43 23.87
N ILE A 55 21.59 15.04 24.15
CA ILE A 55 22.39 15.78 23.15
C ILE A 55 23.82 15.25 23.20
N SER A 56 24.32 14.82 22.04
CA SER A 56 25.71 14.41 21.87
C SER A 56 26.34 15.13 20.69
N ASN A 57 27.57 15.61 20.88
CA ASN A 57 28.38 16.25 19.84
C ASN A 57 29.50 15.33 19.33
N ARG A 58 29.39 14.03 19.61
CA ARG A 58 30.30 13.01 19.10
C ARG A 58 29.53 11.72 18.85
N LEU A 59 29.81 11.08 17.73
CA LEU A 59 29.20 9.82 17.34
C LEU A 59 30.12 8.65 17.71
N TRP A 60 29.53 7.54 18.14
CA TRP A 60 30.20 6.26 18.36
C TRP A 60 29.70 5.21 17.36
N ALA A 61 30.60 4.36 16.90
CA ALA A 61 30.29 3.19 16.07
C ALA A 61 31.08 1.97 16.54
N ALA A 62 30.73 0.79 16.01
CA ALA A 62 31.40 -0.47 16.31
C ALA A 62 31.52 -0.78 17.82
N GLY A 63 30.45 -0.53 18.59
CA GLY A 63 30.46 -0.80 20.03
C GLY A 63 31.37 0.14 20.83
N GLY A 64 31.56 1.37 20.36
CA GLY A 64 32.43 2.38 20.99
C GLY A 64 33.90 2.31 20.57
N GLN A 65 34.27 1.40 19.65
CA GLN A 65 35.65 1.29 19.17
C GLN A 65 36.04 2.42 18.19
N LEU A 66 35.04 2.99 17.51
CA LEU A 66 35.23 4.06 16.54
C LEU A 66 34.46 5.30 16.99
N SER A 67 35.01 6.48 16.70
CA SER A 67 34.34 7.76 16.90
C SER A 67 34.35 8.58 15.62
N ALA A 68 33.31 9.37 15.43
CA ALA A 68 33.19 10.27 14.29
C ALA A 68 32.72 11.66 14.72
N ASP A 69 33.09 12.66 13.92
CA ASP A 69 32.58 14.02 14.03
C ASP A 69 31.13 14.08 13.53
N GLY A 70 30.26 14.65 14.35
CA GLY A 70 28.84 14.72 14.09
C GLY A 70 28.06 15.01 15.36
N SER A 71 26.75 15.08 15.26
CA SER A 71 25.88 15.26 16.42
C SER A 71 24.63 14.40 16.33
N LEU A 72 24.09 14.05 17.50
CA LEU A 72 22.84 13.33 17.59
C LEU A 72 22.06 13.90 18.76
N GLU A 73 20.80 14.20 18.52
CA GLU A 73 19.89 14.69 19.54
C GLU A 73 18.57 13.94 19.47
N LEU A 74 18.09 13.60 20.66
CA LEU A 74 16.78 13.02 20.90
C LEU A 74 16.04 13.93 21.88
N ALA A 75 14.88 14.42 21.48
CA ALA A 75 14.02 15.27 22.29
C ALA A 75 12.68 14.55 22.55
N ILE A 76 12.31 14.47 23.82
CA ILE A 76 11.15 13.72 24.30
C ILE A 76 10.30 14.65 25.17
N GLU A 77 9.02 14.74 24.88
CA GLU A 77 8.09 15.53 25.67
C GLU A 77 6.77 14.80 25.89
N ARG A 78 6.07 15.18 26.95
CA ARG A 78 4.71 14.71 27.22
C ARG A 78 3.91 15.87 27.81
N LYS A 79 2.84 16.28 27.12
CA LYS A 79 2.00 17.43 27.52
C LYS A 79 1.19 17.14 28.76
N ASP A 80 0.61 15.93 28.84
CA ASP A 80 -0.23 15.49 29.95
C ASP A 80 0.32 14.19 30.54
N LYS A 81 0.24 13.99 31.86
CA LYS A 81 0.83 12.81 32.53
C LYS A 81 0.49 11.46 31.87
N ASP A 82 -0.74 11.33 31.38
CA ASP A 82 -1.26 10.12 30.73
C ASP A 82 -1.41 10.26 29.20
N GLY A 83 -0.97 11.40 28.64
CA GLY A 83 -0.94 11.65 27.20
C GLY A 83 0.22 10.91 26.52
N PRO A 84 0.20 10.84 25.18
CA PRO A 84 1.28 10.24 24.42
C PRO A 84 2.56 11.05 24.55
N ILE A 85 3.67 10.33 24.47
CA ILE A 85 5.01 10.88 24.39
C ILE A 85 5.26 11.29 22.95
N SER A 86 5.69 12.53 22.75
CA SER A 86 6.15 13.05 21.46
C SER A 86 7.66 12.93 21.41
N ILE A 87 8.18 12.32 20.34
CA ILE A 87 9.59 11.99 20.16
C ILE A 87 10.06 12.67 18.88
N ASN A 88 11.06 13.53 19.02
CA ASN A 88 11.72 14.23 17.94
C ASN A 88 13.21 13.93 17.99
N GLY A 89 13.91 14.11 16.87
CA GLY A 89 15.34 13.86 16.81
C GLY A 89 15.99 14.50 15.60
N ARG A 90 17.30 14.68 15.70
CA ARG A 90 18.14 15.16 14.61
C ARG A 90 19.50 14.50 14.67
N GLY A 91 20.06 14.23 13.51
CA GLY A 91 21.40 13.70 13.35
C GLY A 91 22.20 14.53 12.35
N GLU A 92 23.50 14.60 12.57
CA GLU A 92 24.45 15.20 11.64
C GLU A 92 25.73 14.36 11.63
N HIS A 93 26.32 14.17 10.45
CA HIS A 93 27.64 13.57 10.30
C HIS A 93 28.53 14.51 9.47
N ALA A 94 29.80 14.68 9.86
CA ALA A 94 30.67 15.68 9.22
C ALA A 94 30.92 15.43 7.72
N THR A 95 30.98 14.15 7.30
CA THR A 95 31.38 13.76 5.93
C THR A 95 30.47 12.75 5.24
N GLU A 96 29.51 12.15 5.93
CA GLU A 96 28.70 11.04 5.41
C GLU A 96 27.27 11.53 5.19
N LEU A 97 26.57 10.90 4.24
CA LEU A 97 25.18 11.24 3.98
C LEU A 97 24.29 10.47 4.97
N CYS A 98 23.51 11.20 5.75
CA CYS A 98 22.54 10.67 6.67
C CYS A 98 21.36 10.04 5.91
N LYS A 99 21.09 8.77 6.23
CA LYS A 99 20.07 7.92 5.60
C LYS A 99 18.84 7.78 6.48
N SER A 100 19.03 7.43 7.75
CA SER A 100 17.91 7.11 8.65
C SER A 100 18.20 7.46 10.10
N LEU A 101 17.15 7.77 10.84
CA LEU A 101 17.15 7.80 12.30
C LEU A 101 16.29 6.65 12.83
N LEU A 102 16.77 6.03 13.90
CA LEU A 102 16.12 4.88 14.52
C LEU A 102 15.98 5.13 16.02
N ILE A 103 14.77 4.93 16.54
CA ILE A 103 14.45 5.06 17.97
C ILE A 103 14.25 3.68 18.57
N HIS A 104 14.93 3.41 19.68
CA HIS A 104 14.64 2.28 20.56
C HIS A 104 13.72 2.73 21.68
N VAL A 105 12.70 1.92 22.00
CA VAL A 105 11.82 2.12 23.14
C VAL A 105 11.76 0.84 23.97
N ILE A 106 12.08 0.94 25.26
CA ILE A 106 12.06 -0.18 26.22
C ILE A 106 11.07 0.14 27.34
N GLY A 107 10.40 -0.89 27.84
CA GLY A 107 9.42 -0.80 28.94
C GLY A 107 7.98 -1.04 28.51
N ILE A 108 7.77 -1.49 27.27
CA ILE A 108 6.49 -2.00 26.76
C ILE A 108 6.60 -3.52 26.70
N ASP A 109 5.62 -4.24 27.24
CA ASP A 109 5.60 -5.71 27.19
C ASP A 109 5.03 -6.19 25.85
N ILE A 110 5.85 -6.19 24.80
CA ILE A 110 5.37 -6.41 23.42
C ILE A 110 5.01 -7.88 23.18
N GLN A 111 3.72 -8.15 22.92
CA GLN A 111 3.22 -9.47 22.55
C GLN A 111 2.89 -9.57 21.06
N TYR A 112 2.40 -8.49 20.43
CA TYR A 112 2.13 -8.48 19.00
C TYR A 112 2.09 -7.07 18.42
N PHE A 113 2.21 -6.99 17.08
CA PHE A 113 1.90 -5.81 16.27
C PHE A 113 0.67 -6.02 15.39
N ASP A 114 -0.07 -4.93 15.19
CA ASP A 114 -1.22 -4.82 14.30
C ASP A 114 -1.13 -3.48 13.55
N ALA A 115 -0.93 -3.53 12.23
CA ALA A 115 -0.54 -2.37 11.41
C ALA A 115 -1.43 -2.15 10.17
N ASP A 116 -2.46 -2.99 9.99
CA ASP A 116 -3.34 -2.93 8.82
C ASP A 116 -4.73 -3.51 9.16
N SER A 117 -5.42 -4.09 8.18
CA SER A 117 -6.69 -4.76 8.37
C SER A 117 -6.54 -6.04 9.18
N ASP A 118 -7.55 -6.35 10.01
CA ASP A 118 -7.63 -7.57 10.80
C ASP A 118 -7.39 -8.86 9.97
N ASN A 119 -7.68 -8.83 8.67
CA ASN A 119 -7.50 -9.95 7.75
C ASN A 119 -6.04 -10.30 7.46
N MET A 120 -5.11 -9.36 7.65
CA MET A 120 -3.67 -9.60 7.55
C MET A 120 -3.10 -10.31 8.79
N GLY A 121 -3.89 -10.36 9.86
CA GLY A 121 -3.55 -10.96 11.14
C GLY A 121 -2.50 -10.17 11.90
N LYS A 122 -2.43 -10.45 13.20
CA LYS A 122 -1.41 -9.91 14.09
C LYS A 122 -0.06 -10.55 13.82
N ARG A 123 1.00 -9.80 14.09
CA ARG A 123 2.38 -10.30 14.08
C ARG A 123 2.82 -10.52 15.50
N GLU A 124 2.78 -11.77 15.94
CA GLU A 124 3.12 -12.17 17.30
C GLU A 124 4.64 -12.05 17.54
N PHE A 125 5.01 -11.66 18.75
CA PHE A 125 6.39 -11.60 19.21
C PHE A 125 6.92 -13.00 19.43
N GLN A 126 7.99 -13.36 18.73
CA GLN A 126 8.63 -14.67 18.86
C GLN A 126 9.89 -14.55 19.69
N HIS A 127 9.91 -15.06 20.92
CA HIS A 127 11.15 -15.05 21.69
C HIS A 127 12.16 -16.07 21.11
N PRO A 128 13.44 -15.70 20.86
CA PRO A 128 14.08 -14.39 21.11
C PRO A 128 14.15 -13.47 19.87
N THR A 129 13.63 -13.88 18.72
CA THR A 129 13.79 -13.19 17.43
C THR A 129 12.99 -11.88 17.30
N GLY A 130 11.85 -11.78 17.98
CA GLY A 130 10.94 -10.65 17.99
C GLY A 130 9.92 -10.64 16.85
N ILE A 131 9.61 -9.46 16.31
CA ILE A 131 8.64 -9.20 15.24
C ILE A 131 9.37 -8.61 14.03
N GLN A 132 9.23 -9.28 12.87
CA GLN A 132 9.75 -8.84 11.55
C GLN A 132 9.36 -7.39 11.23
N PRO A 133 10.27 -6.61 10.58
CA PRO A 133 9.95 -5.25 10.19
C PRO A 133 8.66 -5.19 9.37
N LEU A 134 7.76 -4.30 9.76
CA LEU A 134 6.62 -3.87 8.99
C LEU A 134 6.93 -2.51 8.39
N ILE A 135 6.88 -2.40 7.07
CA ILE A 135 7.31 -1.20 6.35
C ILE A 135 6.11 -0.43 5.79
N TYR A 136 6.05 0.86 6.14
CA TYR A 136 5.23 1.87 5.46
C TYR A 136 6.10 2.69 4.50
N PRO A 137 5.58 3.11 3.34
CA PRO A 137 4.28 2.73 2.79
C PRO A 137 4.33 1.36 2.11
N GLY A 138 3.29 0.54 2.30
CA GLY A 138 3.18 -0.74 1.61
C GLY A 138 2.09 -1.62 2.17
N ARG A 139 2.05 -2.88 1.71
CA ARG A 139 1.10 -3.89 2.16
C ARG A 139 1.29 -4.29 3.61
N GLU A 140 2.51 -4.16 4.15
CA GLU A 140 2.82 -4.54 5.54
C GLU A 140 2.31 -3.52 6.56
N ALA A 141 2.22 -2.26 6.14
CA ALA A 141 1.64 -1.16 6.89
C ALA A 141 1.11 -0.11 5.89
N THR A 142 -0.21 -0.04 5.73
CA THR A 142 -0.86 0.95 4.85
C THR A 142 -0.97 2.35 5.48
N MET A 143 -0.70 2.46 6.77
CA MET A 143 -0.62 3.71 7.53
C MET A 143 0.70 3.76 8.27
N PRO A 144 1.27 4.95 8.58
CA PRO A 144 2.47 5.05 9.41
C PRO A 144 2.11 4.90 10.90
N LEU A 145 1.35 3.86 11.23
CA LEU A 145 0.75 3.56 12.54
C LEU A 145 0.84 2.06 12.83
N VAL A 146 1.24 1.72 14.06
CA VAL A 146 1.13 0.35 14.59
C VAL A 146 0.45 0.36 15.94
N ILE A 147 -0.43 -0.61 16.17
CA ILE A 147 -0.97 -0.96 17.49
C ILE A 147 -0.14 -2.10 18.07
N ILE A 148 0.18 -1.98 19.36
CA ILE A 148 1.12 -2.85 20.07
C ILE A 148 0.38 -3.45 21.26
N GLY A 149 0.21 -4.76 21.30
CA GLY A 149 -0.47 -5.43 22.42
C GLY A 149 0.47 -5.88 23.53
N GLU A 150 0.02 -5.79 24.79
CA GLU A 150 0.72 -6.32 25.97
C GLU A 150 0.06 -7.55 26.62
N ALA A 151 0.81 -8.28 27.45
CA ALA A 151 0.26 -9.38 28.25
C ALA A 151 -0.54 -8.86 29.46
N GLY A 152 -1.53 -9.63 29.92
CA GLY A 152 -2.29 -9.31 31.14
C GLY A 152 -3.74 -8.84 30.95
N ALA A 153 -4.43 -9.27 29.89
CA ALA A 153 -5.89 -9.17 29.77
C ALA A 153 -6.62 -10.14 30.73
N GLY A 154 -6.36 -10.05 32.04
CA GLY A 154 -7.00 -10.89 33.07
C GLY A 154 -8.52 -10.72 33.18
N ASN A 155 -9.10 -9.76 32.45
CA ASN A 155 -10.54 -9.52 32.34
C ASN A 155 -10.99 -9.26 30.88
N GLY A 156 -10.26 -9.77 29.88
CA GLY A 156 -10.70 -9.71 28.48
C GLY A 156 -10.50 -8.36 27.77
N THR A 157 -9.71 -7.44 28.31
CA THR A 157 -9.22 -6.24 27.58
C THR A 157 -7.70 -6.26 27.56
N ALA A 158 -7.10 -6.31 26.37
CA ALA A 158 -5.66 -6.11 26.21
C ALA A 158 -5.33 -4.65 26.53
N ASN A 159 -4.29 -4.41 27.32
CA ASN A 159 -3.68 -3.09 27.37
C ASN A 159 -2.89 -2.93 26.07
N GLU A 160 -3.24 -1.94 25.28
CA GLU A 160 -2.59 -1.66 24.00
C GLU A 160 -1.83 -0.34 24.07
N TRP A 161 -0.73 -0.29 23.34
CA TRP A 161 0.00 0.92 22.99
C TRP A 161 -0.17 1.19 21.49
N TYR A 162 0.26 2.36 21.07
CA TYR A 162 0.43 2.67 19.66
C TYR A 162 1.72 3.45 19.42
N ALA A 163 2.21 3.39 18.18
CA ALA A 163 3.21 4.31 17.66
C ALA A 163 2.73 4.87 16.31
N LEU A 164 2.62 6.20 16.23
CA LEU A 164 2.17 6.94 15.05
C LEU A 164 3.24 7.92 14.59
N SER A 165 3.64 7.89 13.32
CA SER A 165 4.48 8.95 12.74
C SER A 165 3.61 10.09 12.26
N LYS A 166 3.97 11.32 12.65
CA LYS A 166 3.34 12.58 12.24
C LYS A 166 4.01 13.18 11.00
N ASP A 167 4.66 12.34 10.19
CA ASP A 167 5.30 12.78 8.96
C ASP A 167 4.26 13.36 8.00
N SER A 168 4.54 14.58 7.53
CA SER A 168 3.74 15.28 6.53
C SER A 168 4.09 14.87 5.10
N LEU A 169 5.05 13.96 4.93
CA LEU A 169 5.48 13.42 3.64
C LEU A 169 5.36 11.89 3.63
N VAL A 170 5.20 11.30 2.44
CA VAL A 170 5.25 9.84 2.25
C VAL A 170 6.71 9.40 2.17
N ARG A 171 7.30 9.09 3.33
CA ARG A 171 8.66 8.57 3.46
C ARG A 171 8.65 7.27 4.26
N LYS A 172 9.67 6.43 4.07
CA LYS A 172 9.72 5.12 4.69
C LYS A 172 9.69 5.19 6.22
N LYS A 173 8.82 4.37 6.82
CA LYS A 173 8.76 4.12 8.25
C LYS A 173 8.83 2.62 8.49
N GLY A 174 9.55 2.21 9.52
CA GLY A 174 9.62 0.81 9.92
C GLY A 174 9.22 0.61 11.36
N PHE A 175 8.48 -0.47 11.59
CA PHE A 175 8.09 -0.94 12.91
C PHE A 175 8.64 -2.34 13.10
N ALA A 176 9.47 -2.54 14.12
CA ALA A 176 9.98 -3.86 14.46
C ALA A 176 10.07 -4.02 15.98
N ALA A 177 10.18 -5.25 16.45
CA ALA A 177 10.54 -5.51 17.84
C ALA A 177 11.56 -6.63 17.90
N TYR A 178 12.49 -6.58 18.84
CA TYR A 178 13.42 -7.68 19.11
C TYR A 178 13.63 -7.86 20.61
N TYR A 179 14.16 -9.01 21.02
CA TYR A 179 14.57 -9.20 22.40
C TYR A 179 16.04 -8.80 22.56
N ASP A 180 16.30 -7.77 23.36
CA ASP A 180 17.65 -7.37 23.72
C ASP A 180 18.13 -8.18 24.92
N ARG A 181 19.24 -8.89 24.76
CA ARG A 181 19.79 -9.77 25.79
C ARG A 181 20.48 -9.01 26.92
N GLU A 182 21.01 -7.82 26.64
CA GLU A 182 21.72 -7.02 27.64
C GLU A 182 20.72 -6.24 28.51
N GLU A 183 19.64 -5.75 27.90
CA GLU A 183 18.54 -5.12 28.63
C GLU A 183 17.53 -6.13 29.22
N ASP A 184 17.64 -7.41 28.84
CA ASP A 184 16.73 -8.51 29.19
C ASP A 184 15.25 -8.14 28.97
N ALA A 185 14.97 -7.52 27.82
CA ALA A 185 13.67 -6.92 27.53
C ALA A 185 13.37 -6.87 26.02
N PRO A 186 12.08 -6.88 25.63
CA PRO A 186 11.68 -6.50 24.29
C PRO A 186 11.97 -5.00 24.03
N VAL A 187 12.48 -4.71 22.83
CA VAL A 187 12.77 -3.37 22.35
C VAL A 187 11.89 -3.09 21.14
N LEU A 188 11.05 -2.06 21.23
CA LEU A 188 10.35 -1.50 20.08
C LEU A 188 11.32 -0.65 19.25
N ILE A 189 11.34 -0.89 17.95
CA ILE A 189 12.09 -0.11 16.97
C ILE A 189 11.12 0.72 16.14
N LEU A 190 11.35 2.03 16.12
CA LEU A 190 10.73 2.97 15.19
C LEU A 190 11.80 3.54 14.27
N SER A 191 11.74 3.24 12.99
CA SER A 191 12.71 3.74 12.02
C SER A 191 12.09 4.75 11.07
N PHE A 192 12.88 5.77 10.74
CA PHE A 192 12.59 6.78 9.73
C PHE A 192 13.75 6.82 8.75
N GLU A 193 13.49 6.64 7.46
CA GLU A 193 14.47 6.85 6.39
C GLU A 193 14.09 8.11 5.62
N GLU A 194 15.06 9.00 5.40
CA GLU A 194 14.87 10.21 4.61
C GLU A 194 14.68 9.84 3.14
N ASP A 195 13.95 10.69 2.42
CA ASP A 195 13.85 10.63 0.97
C ASP A 195 15.24 10.57 0.35
N ARG A 196 15.50 9.52 -0.43
CA ARG A 196 16.81 9.25 -1.01
C ARG A 196 17.34 10.41 -1.86
N ARG A 197 16.45 11.20 -2.47
CA ARG A 197 16.79 12.39 -3.27
C ARG A 197 17.36 13.53 -2.41
N ASN A 198 17.07 13.52 -1.11
CA ASN A 198 17.37 14.59 -0.16
C ASN A 198 18.44 14.21 0.87
N TRP A 199 19.07 13.04 0.77
CA TRP A 199 20.15 12.64 1.66
C TRP A 199 21.28 13.65 1.63
N ASN A 200 21.61 14.17 2.81
CA ASN A 200 22.67 15.13 3.03
C ASN A 200 23.35 14.82 4.37
N SER A 201 24.27 15.65 4.83
CA SER A 201 25.00 15.43 6.09
C SER A 201 24.15 15.63 7.36
N GLN A 202 22.86 15.97 7.23
CA GLN A 202 21.91 16.20 8.29
C GLN A 202 20.60 15.46 8.03
N ILE A 203 19.92 15.07 9.09
CA ILE A 203 18.61 14.42 9.04
C ILE A 203 17.76 14.86 10.23
N VAL A 204 16.46 15.03 10.00
CA VAL A 204 15.49 15.40 11.03
C VAL A 204 14.39 14.34 11.07
N LEU A 205 14.15 13.80 12.26
CA LEU A 205 13.09 12.84 12.52
C LEU A 205 11.73 13.57 12.47
N PRO A 206 10.75 13.12 11.67
CA PRO A 206 9.37 13.54 11.87
C PRO A 206 8.90 13.09 13.25
N GLU A 207 8.04 13.87 13.89
CA GLU A 207 7.54 13.54 15.23
C GLU A 207 6.94 12.13 15.25
N TRP A 208 7.34 11.33 16.25
CA TRP A 208 6.68 10.09 16.61
C TRP A 208 5.85 10.30 17.87
N ARG A 209 4.61 9.80 17.87
CA ARG A 209 3.76 9.75 19.05
C ARG A 209 3.64 8.31 19.54
N VAL A 210 4.05 8.06 20.77
CA VAL A 210 3.97 6.74 21.42
C VAL A 210 3.18 6.87 22.72
N GLY A 211 2.15 6.05 22.90
CA GLY A 211 1.33 6.13 24.11
C GLY A 211 0.43 4.93 24.32
N LYS A 212 -0.13 4.85 25.52
CA LYS A 212 -1.18 3.88 25.85
C LYS A 212 -2.46 4.26 25.11
N LEU A 213 -3.10 3.25 24.56
CA LEU A 213 -4.28 3.39 23.75
C LEU A 213 -5.51 3.54 24.63
N GLN A 214 -6.24 4.65 24.45
CA GLN A 214 -7.56 4.83 25.04
C GLN A 214 -8.66 4.31 24.09
N SER A 215 -8.45 4.46 22.79
CA SER A 215 -9.33 4.02 21.72
C SER A 215 -8.57 3.92 20.41
N ARG A 216 -8.71 2.81 19.68
CA ARG A 216 -8.09 2.63 18.35
C ARG A 216 -8.63 3.65 17.35
N ALA A 217 -9.94 3.85 17.37
CA ALA A 217 -10.63 4.83 16.53
C ALA A 217 -10.12 6.26 16.75
N ALA A 218 -9.76 6.63 17.98
CA ALA A 218 -9.23 7.98 18.26
C ALA A 218 -7.84 8.20 17.64
N VAL A 219 -6.97 7.19 17.69
CA VAL A 219 -5.62 7.27 17.07
C VAL A 219 -5.72 7.26 15.54
N VAL A 220 -6.62 6.45 14.97
CA VAL A 220 -6.91 6.46 13.54
C VAL A 220 -7.49 7.82 13.10
N ALA A 221 -8.40 8.41 13.88
CA ALA A 221 -8.93 9.75 13.63
C ALA A 221 -7.85 10.84 13.67
N GLU A 222 -6.82 10.67 14.50
CA GLU A 222 -5.67 11.56 14.49
C GLU A 222 -4.91 11.49 13.15
N ARG A 223 -4.71 10.29 12.61
CA ARG A 223 -4.09 10.14 11.28
C ARG A 223 -5.00 10.72 10.19
N PHE A 224 -6.32 10.63 10.32
CA PHE A 224 -7.22 11.30 9.38
C PHE A 224 -7.03 12.81 9.33
N ALA A 225 -6.85 13.45 10.49
CA ALA A 225 -6.55 14.88 10.54
C ALA A 225 -5.25 15.21 9.80
N ASP A 226 -4.22 14.38 9.91
CA ASP A 226 -2.97 14.56 9.16
C ASP A 226 -3.17 14.43 7.65
N LEU A 227 -3.93 13.43 7.20
CA LEU A 227 -4.24 13.21 5.78
C LEU A 227 -5.01 14.39 5.17
N GLU A 228 -6.01 14.88 5.88
CA GLU A 228 -6.83 16.02 5.44
C GLU A 228 -6.01 17.32 5.42
N TYR A 229 -5.15 17.54 6.42
CA TYR A 229 -4.39 18.78 6.54
C TYR A 229 -3.13 18.83 5.67
N HIS A 230 -2.30 17.77 5.68
CA HIS A 230 -1.01 17.75 5.00
C HIS A 230 -1.09 17.24 3.56
N PHE A 231 -2.01 16.31 3.28
CA PHE A 231 -2.10 15.64 1.98
C PHE A 231 -3.33 16.09 1.17
N GLY A 232 -4.19 16.95 1.74
CA GLY A 232 -5.38 17.47 1.05
C GLY A 232 -6.43 16.41 0.71
N VAL A 233 -6.35 15.24 1.37
CA VAL A 233 -7.25 14.10 1.14
C VAL A 233 -8.66 14.51 1.59
N LYS A 234 -9.65 14.38 0.71
CA LYS A 234 -11.04 14.69 1.05
C LYS A 234 -11.79 13.42 1.45
N PRO A 235 -12.57 13.44 2.54
CA PRO A 235 -13.48 12.35 2.86
C PRO A 235 -14.38 12.00 1.67
N PHE A 236 -14.67 10.70 1.49
CA PHE A 236 -15.46 10.20 0.38
C PHE A 236 -16.80 10.92 0.28
N ARG A 237 -17.48 11.16 1.41
CA ARG A 237 -18.77 11.85 1.47
C ARG A 237 -18.75 13.27 0.87
N ASP A 238 -17.58 13.89 0.79
CA ASP A 238 -17.38 15.26 0.29
C ASP A 238 -16.91 15.26 -1.18
N ARG A 239 -16.83 14.07 -1.82
CA ARG A 239 -16.40 13.88 -3.21
C ARG A 239 -17.56 13.57 -4.15
N GLU A 240 -18.16 14.62 -4.71
CA GLU A 240 -19.30 14.51 -5.66
C GLU A 240 -18.95 13.69 -6.91
N ASP A 241 -17.69 13.74 -7.37
CA ASP A 241 -17.19 13.07 -8.57
C ASP A 241 -17.31 11.54 -8.53
N VAL A 242 -17.38 10.96 -7.33
CA VAL A 242 -17.40 9.50 -7.10
C VAL A 242 -18.58 9.02 -6.28
N GLN A 243 -19.54 9.88 -5.91
CA GLN A 243 -20.71 9.45 -5.12
C GLN A 243 -21.53 8.36 -5.79
N TRP A 244 -21.57 8.32 -7.13
CA TRP A 244 -22.28 7.29 -7.87
C TRP A 244 -21.77 5.86 -7.59
N ILE A 245 -20.55 5.71 -7.04
CA ILE A 245 -20.01 4.39 -6.65
C ILE A 245 -20.87 3.75 -5.54
N GLU A 246 -21.56 4.54 -4.71
CA GLU A 246 -22.51 4.03 -3.71
C GLU A 246 -23.72 3.30 -4.32
N ASP A 247 -24.00 3.55 -5.61
CA ASP A 247 -25.01 2.82 -6.35
C ASP A 247 -24.50 1.49 -6.90
N ILE A 248 -23.20 1.25 -6.97
CA ILE A 248 -22.67 -0.04 -7.44
C ILE A 248 -22.94 -1.12 -6.39
N ARG A 249 -23.48 -2.24 -6.84
CA ARG A 249 -23.85 -3.41 -6.03
C ARG A 249 -23.02 -4.64 -6.35
N VAL A 250 -22.46 -4.69 -7.55
CA VAL A 250 -21.59 -5.77 -7.99
C VAL A 250 -20.57 -5.25 -9.00
N VAL A 251 -19.32 -5.69 -8.84
CA VAL A 251 -18.28 -5.56 -9.87
C VAL A 251 -18.19 -6.89 -10.62
N VAL A 252 -18.30 -6.87 -11.95
CA VAL A 252 -18.22 -8.08 -12.76
C VAL A 252 -16.85 -8.13 -13.42
N ASN A 253 -16.05 -9.13 -13.05
CA ASN A 253 -14.71 -9.35 -13.59
C ASN A 253 -14.81 -10.18 -14.87
N PHE A 254 -14.53 -9.55 -16.00
CA PHE A 254 -14.45 -10.21 -17.31
C PHE A 254 -13.00 -10.40 -17.73
N HIS A 255 -12.43 -11.54 -17.38
CA HIS A 255 -11.09 -11.92 -17.77
C HIS A 255 -11.00 -12.14 -19.28
N GLY A 256 -10.04 -11.50 -19.93
CA GLY A 256 -9.72 -11.67 -21.34
C GLY A 256 -8.76 -12.82 -21.60
N GLU A 257 -7.54 -12.52 -22.03
CA GLU A 257 -6.54 -13.53 -22.43
C GLU A 257 -5.44 -13.74 -21.37
N HIS A 258 -5.36 -14.96 -20.84
CA HIS A 258 -4.30 -15.36 -19.91
C HIS A 258 -2.92 -15.25 -20.54
N TRP A 259 -1.88 -15.17 -19.69
CA TRP A 259 -0.49 -15.19 -20.14
C TRP A 259 -0.19 -16.35 -21.10
N THR A 260 -0.77 -17.54 -20.92
CA THR A 260 -0.55 -18.69 -21.83
C THR A 260 -1.24 -18.55 -23.20
N GLY A 261 -2.06 -17.52 -23.40
CA GLY A 261 -2.92 -17.35 -24.57
C GLY A 261 -4.26 -18.07 -24.47
N HIS A 262 -4.66 -18.55 -23.29
CA HIS A 262 -6.03 -19.03 -23.08
C HIS A 262 -6.99 -17.83 -23.04
N VAL A 263 -8.05 -17.85 -23.86
CA VAL A 263 -9.08 -16.80 -23.88
C VAL A 263 -10.25 -17.27 -23.02
N PHE A 264 -10.51 -16.55 -21.93
CA PHE A 264 -11.65 -16.81 -21.04
C PHE A 264 -12.95 -16.19 -21.57
N ASN A 265 -12.86 -14.99 -22.14
CA ASN A 265 -13.97 -14.28 -22.77
C ASN A 265 -13.48 -13.53 -24.01
N THR A 266 -14.27 -13.56 -25.08
CA THR A 266 -14.23 -12.54 -26.14
C THR A 266 -15.11 -11.35 -25.76
N PHE A 267 -14.98 -10.22 -26.47
CA PHE A 267 -15.88 -9.07 -26.26
C PHE A 267 -17.35 -9.40 -26.55
N LEU A 268 -17.61 -10.34 -27.47
CA LEU A 268 -18.97 -10.83 -27.73
C LEU A 268 -19.51 -11.62 -26.54
N ASP A 269 -18.69 -12.49 -25.93
CA ASP A 269 -19.10 -13.24 -24.74
C ASP A 269 -19.44 -12.28 -23.59
N MET A 270 -18.62 -11.25 -23.37
CA MET A 270 -18.87 -10.22 -22.34
C MET A 270 -20.18 -9.46 -22.63
N GLU A 271 -20.46 -9.16 -23.90
CA GLU A 271 -21.70 -8.49 -24.31
C GLU A 271 -22.93 -9.33 -23.98
N GLU A 272 -22.94 -10.62 -24.35
CA GLU A 272 -24.05 -11.53 -24.03
C GLU A 272 -24.27 -11.63 -22.51
N GLN A 273 -23.17 -11.77 -21.75
CA GLN A 273 -23.24 -11.91 -20.30
C GLN A 273 -23.74 -10.64 -19.61
N LEU A 274 -23.37 -9.45 -20.09
CA LEU A 274 -23.92 -8.19 -19.58
C LEU A 274 -25.43 -8.09 -19.80
N ARG A 275 -25.94 -8.52 -20.96
CA ARG A 275 -27.38 -8.54 -21.23
C ARG A 275 -28.12 -9.50 -20.29
N ASP A 276 -27.54 -10.68 -20.04
CA ASP A 276 -28.11 -11.66 -19.12
C ASP A 276 -28.17 -11.12 -17.68
N ILE A 277 -27.06 -10.57 -17.17
CA ILE A 277 -26.98 -9.99 -15.82
C ILE A 277 -27.95 -8.82 -15.68
N CYS A 278 -28.03 -7.94 -16.69
CA CYS A 278 -28.89 -6.77 -16.66
C CYS A 278 -30.39 -7.11 -16.75
N GLY A 279 -30.73 -8.34 -17.12
CA GLY A 279 -32.09 -8.87 -17.01
C GLY A 279 -32.53 -9.13 -15.56
N ASP A 280 -31.57 -9.34 -14.65
CA ASP A 280 -31.83 -9.63 -13.22
C ASP A 280 -31.46 -8.46 -12.29
N LEU A 281 -30.50 -7.60 -12.66
CA LEU A 281 -30.06 -6.45 -11.88
C LEU A 281 -29.94 -5.20 -12.77
N PRO A 282 -30.54 -4.04 -12.44
CA PRO A 282 -30.40 -2.83 -13.25
C PRO A 282 -28.93 -2.44 -13.49
N GLY A 283 -28.54 -2.14 -14.73
CA GLY A 283 -27.13 -1.93 -15.09
C GLY A 283 -26.43 -0.80 -14.33
N LYS A 284 -27.16 0.22 -13.84
CA LYS A 284 -26.61 1.26 -12.95
C LYS A 284 -25.98 0.73 -11.66
N HIS A 285 -26.30 -0.51 -11.29
CA HIS A 285 -25.76 -1.21 -10.11
C HIS A 285 -24.57 -2.11 -10.45
N VAL A 286 -24.12 -2.13 -11.71
CA VAL A 286 -23.07 -3.01 -12.23
C VAL A 286 -21.90 -2.18 -12.72
N LEU A 287 -20.70 -2.55 -12.27
CA LEU A 287 -19.43 -2.10 -12.83
C LEU A 287 -18.74 -3.28 -13.52
N ALA A 288 -18.55 -3.23 -14.83
CA ALA A 288 -17.77 -4.21 -15.58
C ALA A 288 -16.28 -3.85 -15.52
N PHE A 289 -15.46 -4.77 -15.01
CA PHE A 289 -14.01 -4.63 -14.94
C PHE A 289 -13.34 -5.61 -15.90
N LEU A 290 -12.44 -5.11 -16.75
CA LEU A 290 -11.84 -5.88 -17.84
C LEU A 290 -10.33 -6.10 -17.63
N PRO A 291 -9.91 -7.13 -16.85
CA PRO A 291 -8.52 -7.57 -16.82
C PRO A 291 -8.12 -8.33 -18.09
N ALA A 292 -6.91 -8.08 -18.61
CA ALA A 292 -6.36 -8.70 -19.83
C ALA A 292 -7.24 -8.53 -21.09
N TRP A 293 -7.90 -7.39 -21.23
CA TRP A 293 -8.72 -7.04 -22.39
C TRP A 293 -7.88 -6.73 -23.65
N ASP A 294 -6.60 -6.45 -23.45
CA ASP A 294 -5.64 -5.96 -24.44
C ASP A 294 -4.71 -7.06 -24.99
N GLY A 295 -5.13 -8.33 -24.87
CA GLY A 295 -4.38 -9.50 -25.29
C GLY A 295 -3.76 -10.24 -24.11
N ARG A 296 -2.67 -10.97 -24.37
CA ARG A 296 -2.01 -11.81 -23.35
C ARG A 296 -1.56 -10.95 -22.16
N TYR A 297 -2.09 -11.28 -20.99
CA TYR A 297 -1.79 -10.62 -19.72
C TYR A 297 -0.26 -10.43 -19.53
N TYR A 298 0.15 -9.21 -19.19
CA TYR A 298 1.54 -8.78 -18.98
C TYR A 298 2.51 -8.88 -20.18
N CYS A 299 2.10 -9.34 -21.36
CA CYS A 299 3.02 -9.53 -22.49
C CYS A 299 3.29 -8.27 -23.33
N THR A 300 2.40 -7.28 -23.29
CA THR A 300 2.42 -6.11 -24.19
C THR A 300 2.41 -4.77 -23.44
N TYR A 301 2.52 -4.80 -22.12
CA TYR A 301 2.36 -3.59 -21.32
C TYR A 301 3.51 -2.59 -21.56
N PRO A 302 3.22 -1.28 -21.60
CA PRO A 302 1.93 -0.61 -21.44
C PRO A 302 1.32 -0.13 -22.77
N TYR A 303 1.46 -0.89 -23.87
CA TYR A 303 0.90 -0.47 -25.18
C TYR A 303 -0.62 -0.33 -25.17
N HIS A 304 -1.32 -1.26 -24.50
CA HIS A 304 -2.77 -1.34 -24.33
C HIS A 304 -3.58 -1.06 -25.61
N SER A 305 -4.00 -2.13 -26.29
CA SER A 305 -4.86 -2.07 -27.48
C SER A 305 -5.82 -3.26 -27.48
N PRO A 306 -7.04 -3.14 -28.04
CA PRO A 306 -8.03 -4.22 -28.00
C PRO A 306 -7.48 -5.53 -28.53
N GLY A 307 -7.59 -6.62 -27.76
CA GLY A 307 -7.07 -7.93 -28.18
C GLY A 307 -7.74 -8.44 -29.45
N GLU A 308 -6.96 -8.71 -30.50
CA GLU A 308 -7.47 -9.22 -31.79
C GLU A 308 -8.27 -10.52 -31.62
N ARG A 309 -7.77 -11.44 -30.77
CA ARG A 309 -8.44 -12.71 -30.47
C ARG A 309 -9.73 -12.57 -29.68
N LEU A 310 -9.94 -11.42 -29.05
CA LEU A 310 -11.17 -11.09 -28.31
C LEU A 310 -12.22 -10.43 -29.23
N GLY A 311 -11.86 -10.10 -30.48
CA GLY A 311 -12.73 -9.43 -31.45
C GLY A 311 -12.24 -8.04 -31.88
N GLY A 312 -11.06 -7.63 -31.41
CA GLY A 312 -10.39 -6.38 -31.80
C GLY A 312 -11.20 -5.13 -31.46
N GLU A 313 -10.83 -4.01 -32.08
CA GLU A 313 -11.44 -2.70 -31.84
C GLU A 313 -12.96 -2.71 -32.06
N SER A 314 -13.43 -3.31 -33.15
CA SER A 314 -14.87 -3.36 -33.44
C SER A 314 -15.67 -4.18 -32.42
N GLY A 315 -15.08 -5.23 -31.85
CA GLY A 315 -15.69 -5.99 -30.77
C GLY A 315 -15.79 -5.17 -29.49
N LEU A 316 -14.70 -4.49 -29.11
CA LEU A 316 -14.67 -3.66 -27.91
C LEU A 316 -15.67 -2.50 -27.98
N ARG A 317 -15.76 -1.80 -29.12
CA ARG A 317 -16.72 -0.71 -29.31
C ARG A 317 -18.15 -1.16 -29.06
N ARG A 318 -18.55 -2.30 -29.63
CA ARG A 318 -19.91 -2.86 -29.43
C ARG A 318 -20.16 -3.26 -27.97
N LEU A 319 -19.15 -3.79 -27.28
CA LEU A 319 -19.24 -4.10 -25.85
C LEU A 319 -19.49 -2.85 -25.03
N VAL A 320 -18.70 -1.79 -25.23
CA VAL A 320 -18.86 -0.53 -24.48
C VAL A 320 -20.20 0.14 -24.79
N GLU A 321 -20.59 0.20 -26.07
CA GLU A 321 -21.91 0.71 -26.48
C GLU A 321 -23.04 -0.07 -25.79
N THR A 322 -22.94 -1.39 -25.74
CA THR A 322 -23.91 -2.24 -25.06
C THR A 322 -23.94 -1.99 -23.55
N ALA A 323 -22.77 -1.88 -22.91
CA ALA A 323 -22.68 -1.54 -21.49
C ALA A 323 -23.42 -0.24 -21.20
N HIS A 324 -23.18 0.81 -21.99
CA HIS A 324 -23.86 2.10 -21.83
C HIS A 324 -25.37 2.03 -22.09
N LEU A 325 -25.83 1.29 -23.10
CA LEU A 325 -27.25 1.06 -23.36
C LEU A 325 -27.96 0.37 -22.19
N LEU A 326 -27.25 -0.50 -21.46
CA LEU A 326 -27.74 -1.19 -20.27
C LEU A 326 -27.61 -0.33 -18.99
N GLY A 327 -26.89 0.79 -19.06
CA GLY A 327 -26.57 1.65 -17.91
C GLY A 327 -25.40 1.16 -17.06
N VAL A 328 -24.62 0.19 -17.56
CA VAL A 328 -23.44 -0.39 -16.91
C VAL A 328 -22.23 0.53 -17.06
N LYS A 329 -21.45 0.68 -15.99
CA LYS A 329 -20.14 1.34 -16.03
C LYS A 329 -19.07 0.34 -16.42
N ILE A 330 -18.12 0.72 -17.28
CA ILE A 330 -17.10 -0.21 -17.80
C ILE A 330 -15.68 0.37 -17.71
N ILE A 331 -14.76 -0.39 -17.11
CA ILE A 331 -13.40 0.03 -16.76
C ILE A 331 -12.37 -1.00 -17.26
N PRO A 332 -11.39 -0.58 -18.07
CA PRO A 332 -10.27 -1.42 -18.47
C PRO A 332 -9.17 -1.43 -17.40
N MET A 333 -8.51 -2.57 -17.28
CA MET A 333 -7.24 -2.69 -16.55
C MET A 333 -6.08 -2.16 -17.39
N LEU A 334 -5.21 -1.35 -16.80
CA LEU A 334 -3.91 -0.97 -17.34
C LEU A 334 -2.82 -1.51 -16.41
N GLY A 335 -1.60 -1.68 -16.94
CA GLY A 335 -0.44 -2.17 -16.18
C GLY A 335 0.04 -1.28 -15.06
N GLY A 336 -0.47 -0.04 -14.98
CA GLY A 336 -0.18 0.91 -13.90
C GLY A 336 1.31 1.03 -13.60
N PRO A 337 1.70 1.26 -12.34
CA PRO A 337 3.08 1.11 -11.88
C PRO A 337 3.59 -0.34 -11.84
N ASN A 338 2.74 -1.36 -12.00
CA ASN A 338 3.14 -2.75 -11.79
C ASN A 338 4.11 -3.28 -12.86
N LEU A 339 3.94 -2.89 -14.12
CA LEU A 339 4.71 -3.48 -15.21
C LEU A 339 4.81 -2.63 -16.49
N ALA A 340 6.02 -2.52 -17.03
CA ALA A 340 6.27 -2.38 -18.46
C ALA A 340 7.25 -3.44 -18.96
N THR A 341 7.03 -3.91 -20.19
CA THR A 341 7.96 -4.83 -20.83
C THR A 341 9.28 -4.13 -21.16
N ARG A 342 10.38 -4.88 -21.06
CA ARG A 342 11.71 -4.36 -21.46
C ARG A 342 11.73 -3.83 -22.89
N ARG A 343 11.00 -4.50 -23.79
CA ARG A 343 10.90 -4.12 -25.20
C ARG A 343 10.32 -2.72 -25.35
N PHE A 344 9.18 -2.44 -24.71
CA PHE A 344 8.57 -1.11 -24.73
C PHE A 344 9.56 -0.04 -24.23
N LEU A 345 10.18 -0.27 -23.07
CA LEU A 345 11.10 0.72 -22.50
C LEU A 345 12.31 0.98 -23.41
N GLN A 346 12.79 -0.02 -24.14
CA GLN A 346 13.88 0.15 -25.10
C GLN A 346 13.44 0.90 -26.38
N GLU A 347 12.27 0.57 -26.92
CA GLU A 347 11.72 1.21 -28.12
C GLU A 347 11.38 2.69 -27.88
N HIS A 348 11.09 3.06 -26.63
CA HIS A 348 10.69 4.41 -26.22
C HIS A 348 11.76 5.19 -25.44
N ASP A 349 12.95 4.64 -25.23
CA ASP A 349 14.03 5.24 -24.43
C ASP A 349 13.62 5.60 -22.98
N LEU A 350 12.90 4.68 -22.33
CA LEU A 350 12.33 4.83 -20.98
C LEU A 350 12.89 3.82 -19.96
N LEU A 351 14.05 3.21 -20.22
CA LEU A 351 14.61 2.21 -19.29
C LEU A 351 14.90 2.78 -17.89
N ASP A 352 15.18 4.08 -17.79
CA ASP A 352 15.42 4.79 -16.55
C ASP A 352 14.14 5.09 -15.76
N ALA A 353 12.95 4.92 -16.35
CA ALA A 353 11.64 4.99 -15.69
C ALA A 353 11.32 3.76 -14.83
N ALA A 354 12.17 2.73 -14.84
CA ALA A 354 12.05 1.60 -13.93
C ALA A 354 12.16 2.06 -12.46
N LEU A 355 11.28 1.55 -11.60
CA LEU A 355 11.33 1.79 -10.16
C LEU A 355 12.63 1.24 -9.59
N LYS A 356 13.37 2.09 -8.90
CA LYS A 356 14.65 1.72 -8.28
C LYS A 356 14.49 1.48 -6.78
N ASP A 357 15.29 0.58 -6.23
CA ASP A 357 15.55 0.56 -4.79
C ASP A 357 16.35 1.80 -4.34
N SER A 358 16.61 1.93 -3.04
CA SER A 358 17.36 3.08 -2.50
C SER A 358 18.83 3.13 -2.89
N GLU A 359 19.37 2.03 -3.42
CA GLU A 359 20.74 1.94 -3.94
C GLU A 359 20.79 2.19 -5.46
N GLY A 360 19.63 2.37 -6.10
CA GLY A 360 19.52 2.70 -7.52
C GLY A 360 19.34 1.50 -8.46
N PHE A 361 19.12 0.29 -7.92
CA PHE A 361 18.88 -0.88 -8.75
C PHE A 361 17.43 -0.97 -9.20
N ALA A 362 17.23 -1.13 -10.51
CA ALA A 362 15.91 -1.28 -11.10
C ALA A 362 15.23 -2.59 -10.63
N GLN A 363 13.97 -2.47 -10.23
CA GLN A 363 13.15 -3.59 -9.80
C GLN A 363 12.47 -4.26 -10.98
N ILE A 364 12.52 -5.59 -10.99
CA ILE A 364 11.92 -6.43 -12.02
C ILE A 364 10.72 -7.19 -11.45
N GLN A 365 9.81 -7.57 -12.34
CA GLN A 365 8.73 -8.49 -12.01
C GLN A 365 9.18 -9.91 -12.35
N ASP A 366 9.63 -10.66 -11.34
CA ASP A 366 10.27 -11.98 -11.49
C ASP A 366 9.80 -13.03 -10.47
N TRP A 367 8.57 -12.93 -9.96
CA TRP A 367 8.08 -13.78 -8.86
C TRP A 367 7.07 -14.86 -9.25
N ILE A 368 6.62 -14.92 -10.50
CA ILE A 368 5.58 -15.86 -10.97
C ILE A 368 6.14 -16.85 -11.99
N ASP A 369 5.77 -18.12 -11.84
CA ASP A 369 5.93 -19.18 -12.82
C ASP A 369 4.62 -19.32 -13.63
N TRP A 370 4.57 -18.67 -14.78
CA TRP A 370 3.40 -18.59 -15.65
C TRP A 370 3.21 -19.81 -16.53
N ASN A 371 4.27 -20.57 -16.78
CA ASN A 371 4.25 -21.73 -17.69
C ASN A 371 4.28 -23.08 -16.94
N SER A 372 4.42 -23.05 -15.61
CA SER A 372 4.51 -24.20 -14.70
C SER A 372 5.75 -25.08 -14.96
N ASP A 373 6.85 -24.50 -15.45
CA ASP A 373 8.12 -25.21 -15.68
C ASP A 373 9.05 -25.20 -14.46
N LEU A 374 8.57 -24.67 -13.33
CA LEU A 374 9.29 -24.49 -12.07
C LEU A 374 10.33 -23.36 -12.08
N SER A 375 10.23 -22.44 -13.05
CA SER A 375 11.04 -21.23 -13.16
C SER A 375 10.16 -19.99 -13.13
N GLN A 376 10.64 -18.93 -12.48
CA GLN A 376 9.91 -17.66 -12.50
C GLN A 376 10.27 -16.87 -13.77
N GLU A 377 9.26 -16.34 -14.48
CA GLU A 377 9.50 -15.46 -15.62
C GLU A 377 9.75 -14.02 -15.19
N ASN A 378 10.72 -13.39 -15.87
CA ASN A 378 10.85 -11.94 -15.86
C ASN A 378 9.91 -11.33 -16.91
N MET A 379 8.86 -10.65 -16.44
CA MET A 379 7.88 -10.01 -17.29
C MET A 379 8.30 -8.61 -17.76
N GLY A 380 9.23 -7.98 -17.03
CA GLY A 380 9.67 -6.61 -17.27
C GLY A 380 10.03 -5.89 -15.98
N PHE A 381 9.84 -4.57 -15.99
CA PHE A 381 10.20 -3.69 -14.88
C PHE A 381 8.96 -3.14 -14.18
N ILE A 382 9.05 -3.01 -12.87
CA ILE A 382 8.13 -2.16 -12.09
C ILE A 382 8.44 -0.71 -12.46
N LEU A 383 7.43 0.14 -12.54
CA LEU A 383 7.55 1.49 -13.07
C LEU A 383 7.47 2.59 -12.00
N ASN A 384 8.18 3.68 -12.22
CA ASN A 384 8.14 4.88 -11.40
C ASN A 384 7.42 6.01 -12.15
N TYR A 385 6.16 6.28 -11.77
CA TYR A 385 5.35 7.35 -12.37
C TYR A 385 5.89 8.76 -12.07
N GLY A 386 6.90 8.87 -11.21
CA GLY A 386 7.64 10.12 -11.03
C GLY A 386 8.38 10.53 -12.31
N HIS A 387 8.75 9.57 -13.17
CA HIS A 387 9.37 9.85 -14.47
C HIS A 387 8.39 10.60 -15.39
N PRO A 388 8.73 11.81 -15.87
CA PRO A 388 7.80 12.67 -16.59
C PRO A 388 7.31 12.07 -17.92
N ASP A 389 8.20 11.50 -18.73
CA ASP A 389 7.82 11.00 -20.07
C ASP A 389 6.95 9.74 -20.00
N LEU A 390 7.25 8.83 -19.06
CA LEU A 390 6.37 7.70 -18.75
C LEU A 390 4.99 8.19 -18.29
N ARG A 391 4.94 9.17 -17.37
CA ARG A 391 3.66 9.71 -16.87
C ARG A 391 2.85 10.34 -17.99
N ALA A 392 3.49 11.12 -18.86
CA ALA A 392 2.87 11.70 -20.05
C ALA A 392 2.30 10.62 -20.98
N TYR A 393 3.10 9.60 -21.29
CA TYR A 393 2.64 8.46 -22.10
C TYR A 393 1.41 7.77 -21.48
N MET A 394 1.42 7.52 -20.18
CA MET A 394 0.30 6.85 -19.50
C MET A 394 -0.96 7.72 -19.46
N LEU A 395 -0.81 9.04 -19.31
CA LEU A 395 -1.94 9.99 -19.39
C LEU A 395 -2.55 10.01 -20.79
N ASP A 396 -1.71 10.10 -21.82
CA ASP A 396 -2.17 10.10 -23.21
C ASP A 396 -2.83 8.77 -23.57
N LYS A 397 -2.32 7.64 -23.04
CA LYS A 397 -2.95 6.33 -23.18
C LYS A 397 -4.32 6.29 -22.48
N ALA A 398 -4.44 6.84 -21.27
CA ALA A 398 -5.72 6.94 -20.59
C ALA A 398 -6.74 7.78 -21.37
N ASP A 399 -6.31 8.93 -21.89
CA ASP A 399 -7.11 9.82 -22.72
C ASP A 399 -7.58 9.12 -24.00
N GLU A 400 -6.69 8.38 -24.66
CA GLU A 400 -7.02 7.55 -25.84
C GLU A 400 -8.11 6.54 -25.50
N LEU A 401 -7.96 5.77 -24.41
CA LEU A 401 -8.93 4.75 -24.04
C LEU A 401 -10.31 5.35 -23.74
N ILE A 402 -10.35 6.45 -22.99
CA ILE A 402 -11.59 7.12 -22.62
C ILE A 402 -12.26 7.75 -23.83
N HIS A 403 -11.54 8.49 -24.67
CA HIS A 403 -12.12 9.21 -25.80
C HIS A 403 -12.39 8.33 -27.00
N ALA A 404 -11.52 7.38 -27.32
CA ALA A 404 -11.66 6.51 -28.47
C ALA A 404 -12.70 5.43 -28.23
N TYR A 405 -12.73 4.80 -27.05
CA TYR A 405 -13.61 3.66 -26.78
C TYR A 405 -14.78 3.97 -25.86
N GLY A 406 -14.77 5.11 -25.16
CA GLY A 406 -15.88 5.53 -24.30
C GLY A 406 -15.85 4.98 -22.89
N PHE A 407 -14.72 4.43 -22.41
CA PHE A 407 -14.64 3.89 -21.05
C PHE A 407 -15.02 4.92 -19.98
N ASP A 408 -15.57 4.43 -18.86
CA ASP A 408 -16.02 5.27 -17.75
C ASP A 408 -14.90 5.65 -16.78
N GLY A 409 -13.67 5.26 -17.09
CA GLY A 409 -12.50 5.41 -16.25
C GLY A 409 -11.42 4.39 -16.62
N ILE A 410 -10.43 4.24 -15.75
CA ILE A 410 -9.33 3.29 -15.88
C ILE A 410 -8.98 2.66 -14.53
N PHE A 411 -8.31 1.52 -14.58
CA PHE A 411 -7.68 0.90 -13.41
C PHE A 411 -6.15 0.88 -13.56
N LEU A 412 -5.43 1.24 -12.51
CA LEU A 412 -3.97 1.15 -12.44
C LEU A 412 -3.53 -0.02 -11.57
N ASP A 413 -2.94 -1.03 -12.21
CA ASP A 413 -2.31 -2.15 -11.54
C ASP A 413 -1.04 -1.74 -10.79
N GLY A 414 -0.84 -2.24 -9.57
CA GLY A 414 0.29 -1.88 -8.73
C GLY A 414 0.29 -0.44 -8.22
N ALA A 415 -0.88 0.18 -7.99
CA ALA A 415 -0.94 1.53 -7.42
C ALA A 415 -0.22 1.65 -6.06
N ILE A 416 -0.16 0.55 -5.31
CA ILE A 416 0.57 0.44 -4.03
C ILE A 416 2.10 0.47 -4.15
N ARG A 417 2.69 0.32 -5.35
CA ARG A 417 4.14 0.21 -5.53
C ARG A 417 4.85 1.47 -5.03
N TRP A 418 5.81 1.28 -4.14
CA TRP A 418 6.63 2.35 -3.60
C TRP A 418 8.04 1.84 -3.30
N SER A 419 9.01 2.73 -3.48
CA SER A 419 10.40 2.55 -3.06
C SER A 419 11.01 3.92 -2.78
N ASN A 420 12.04 3.95 -1.93
CA ASN A 420 12.81 5.16 -1.65
C ASN A 420 13.82 5.44 -2.78
N ALA A 421 13.32 5.62 -4.00
CA ALA A 421 14.14 5.69 -5.21
C ALA A 421 14.95 7.01 -5.27
N PRO A 422 16.20 6.98 -5.78
CA PRO A 422 17.09 8.14 -5.81
C PRO A 422 16.78 9.18 -6.89
N ASP A 423 15.92 8.86 -7.84
CA ASP A 423 15.67 9.65 -9.05
C ASP A 423 14.33 10.39 -9.01
N TYR A 424 13.24 9.67 -8.76
CA TYR A 424 11.90 10.24 -8.72
C TYR A 424 11.08 9.63 -7.58
N SER A 425 10.17 10.41 -6.98
CA SER A 425 9.24 9.89 -5.98
C SER A 425 8.07 9.16 -6.65
N PRO A 426 7.85 7.86 -6.33
CA PRO A 426 6.70 7.12 -6.84
C PRO A 426 5.37 7.72 -6.37
N TYR A 427 5.31 8.18 -5.12
CA TYR A 427 4.12 8.81 -4.56
C TYR A 427 3.78 10.12 -5.29
N GLU A 428 4.74 11.04 -5.43
CA GLU A 428 4.53 12.31 -6.13
C GLU A 428 4.12 12.07 -7.58
N GLY A 429 4.70 11.05 -8.23
CA GLY A 429 4.37 10.65 -9.58
C GLY A 429 2.91 10.18 -9.74
N VAL A 430 2.45 9.28 -8.87
CA VAL A 430 1.06 8.79 -8.87
C VAL A 430 0.09 9.91 -8.50
N ALA A 431 0.43 10.76 -7.53
CA ALA A 431 -0.39 11.92 -7.15
C ALA A 431 -0.54 12.89 -8.33
N ALA A 432 0.56 13.23 -9.01
CA ALA A 432 0.53 14.08 -10.19
C ALA A 432 -0.27 13.45 -11.34
N PHE A 433 -0.13 12.14 -11.55
CA PHE A 433 -0.94 11.42 -12.53
C PHE A 433 -2.44 11.52 -12.20
N ALA A 434 -2.83 11.27 -10.94
CA ALA A 434 -4.23 11.32 -10.51
C ALA A 434 -4.83 12.72 -10.69
N ASP A 435 -4.09 13.76 -10.29
CA ASP A 435 -4.50 15.16 -10.44
C ASP A 435 -4.66 15.56 -11.91
N GLU A 436 -3.71 15.17 -12.77
CA GLU A 436 -3.79 15.45 -14.20
C GLU A 436 -4.90 14.63 -14.88
N PHE A 437 -5.06 13.36 -14.53
CA PHE A 437 -6.15 12.50 -15.01
C PHE A 437 -7.52 13.11 -14.69
N ALA A 438 -7.74 13.54 -13.44
CA ALA A 438 -9.02 14.14 -13.03
C ALA A 438 -9.31 15.45 -13.77
N LYS A 439 -8.28 16.25 -14.10
CA LYS A 439 -8.42 17.48 -14.89
C LYS A 439 -8.74 17.20 -16.36
N ARG A 440 -8.08 16.21 -16.96
CA ARG A 440 -8.28 15.84 -18.38
C ARG A 440 -9.58 15.08 -18.60
N ASN A 441 -9.99 14.27 -17.62
CA ASN A 441 -11.11 13.33 -17.71
C ASN A 441 -12.12 13.55 -16.56
N PRO A 442 -12.79 14.72 -16.48
CA PRO A 442 -13.70 15.02 -15.38
C PRO A 442 -14.85 14.01 -15.30
N GLY A 443 -15.11 13.49 -14.10
CA GLY A 443 -16.16 12.50 -13.83
C GLY A 443 -15.83 11.07 -14.24
N LYS A 444 -14.60 10.80 -14.72
CA LYS A 444 -14.13 9.44 -15.01
C LYS A 444 -13.49 8.82 -13.77
N LEU A 445 -13.70 7.51 -13.59
CA LEU A 445 -13.19 6.78 -12.44
C LEU A 445 -11.69 6.51 -12.59
N LEU A 446 -10.92 6.87 -11.57
CA LEU A 446 -9.58 6.32 -11.37
C LEU A 446 -9.67 5.21 -10.31
N MET A 447 -9.40 3.98 -10.72
CA MET A 447 -9.40 2.78 -9.86
C MET A 447 -7.97 2.26 -9.67
N GLY A 448 -7.67 1.66 -8.52
CA GLY A 448 -6.31 1.21 -8.18
C GLY A 448 -6.25 -0.23 -7.63
N GLU A 449 -5.11 -0.89 -7.82
CA GLU A 449 -4.77 -2.15 -7.15
C GLU A 449 -4.08 -1.89 -5.81
N ASP A 450 -4.78 -2.19 -4.70
CA ASP A 450 -4.33 -1.88 -3.34
C ASP A 450 -3.87 -0.42 -3.14
N GLY A 451 -3.59 -0.01 -1.91
CA GLY A 451 -3.04 1.31 -1.67
C GLY A 451 -2.76 1.57 -0.20
N TYR A 452 -1.91 2.56 0.06
CA TYR A 452 -1.67 3.10 1.39
C TYR A 452 -2.41 4.44 1.56
N ASP A 453 -2.46 4.91 2.79
CA ASP A 453 -3.35 5.97 3.24
C ASP A 453 -3.33 7.26 2.43
N ALA A 454 -2.15 7.71 2.03
CA ALA A 454 -1.95 8.90 1.22
C ALA A 454 -2.50 8.78 -0.21
N LEU A 455 -2.78 7.56 -0.69
CA LEU A 455 -3.40 7.31 -2.00
C LEU A 455 -4.91 7.19 -1.94
N TRP A 456 -5.52 6.89 -0.78
CA TRP A 456 -6.94 6.55 -0.72
C TRP A 456 -7.86 7.69 -1.20
N GLY A 457 -7.49 8.96 -1.02
CA GLY A 457 -8.27 10.09 -1.55
C GLY A 457 -8.13 10.35 -3.04
N MET A 458 -7.12 9.76 -3.70
CA MET A 458 -6.82 10.00 -5.11
C MET A 458 -7.60 9.07 -6.04
N PHE A 459 -7.97 7.89 -5.55
CA PHE A 459 -8.72 6.88 -6.31
C PHE A 459 -10.15 6.79 -5.79
N GLY A 460 -11.12 6.58 -6.68
CA GLY A 460 -12.53 6.45 -6.31
C GLY A 460 -12.90 5.06 -5.79
N LEU A 461 -12.16 4.05 -6.23
CA LEU A 461 -12.38 2.65 -5.91
C LEU A 461 -11.05 1.89 -5.96
N PHE A 462 -10.86 0.92 -5.07
CA PHE A 462 -9.76 -0.03 -5.15
C PHE A 462 -10.29 -1.46 -5.34
N ALA A 463 -9.64 -2.25 -6.20
CA ALA A 463 -9.71 -3.71 -6.09
C ALA A 463 -8.53 -4.15 -5.21
N THR A 464 -8.84 -4.77 -4.08
CA THR A 464 -7.83 -5.04 -3.06
C THR A 464 -7.76 -6.50 -2.73
N SER A 465 -6.55 -6.96 -2.40
CA SER A 465 -6.30 -8.36 -2.12
C SER A 465 -6.93 -8.87 -0.80
N TRP A 466 -7.27 -7.95 0.10
CA TRP A 466 -7.95 -8.18 1.38
C TRP A 466 -8.64 -6.88 1.81
N GLY A 467 -9.48 -6.91 2.84
CA GLY A 467 -9.83 -5.65 3.52
C GLY A 467 -11.24 -5.56 4.08
N PRO A 468 -11.73 -4.33 4.34
CA PRO A 468 -11.12 -3.04 3.98
C PRO A 468 -9.71 -2.81 4.49
N LEU A 469 -8.86 -2.12 3.71
CA LEU A 469 -7.49 -1.78 4.12
C LEU A 469 -7.44 -0.74 5.24
N GLY A 470 -6.34 -0.78 6.00
CA GLY A 470 -6.07 0.14 7.09
C GLY A 470 -6.75 -0.24 8.40
N LEU A 471 -6.10 0.14 9.50
CA LEU A 471 -6.62 -0.08 10.85
C LEU A 471 -8.03 0.50 10.99
N GLU A 472 -8.91 -0.26 11.65
CA GLU A 472 -10.32 0.11 11.82
C GLU A 472 -11.11 0.29 10.51
N ASN A 473 -10.63 -0.24 9.38
CA ASN A 473 -11.19 -0.04 8.03
C ASN A 473 -11.00 1.41 7.50
N ALA A 474 -9.92 2.07 7.92
CA ALA A 474 -9.63 3.48 7.69
C ALA A 474 -9.81 3.95 6.23
N MET A 475 -9.51 3.09 5.25
CA MET A 475 -9.69 3.36 3.82
C MET A 475 -11.10 3.88 3.49
N LEU A 476 -12.13 3.34 4.14
CA LEU A 476 -13.54 3.66 3.84
C LEU A 476 -13.91 5.12 4.12
N ARG A 477 -13.09 5.84 4.90
CA ARG A 477 -13.26 7.29 5.06
C ARG A 477 -13.11 8.03 3.74
N TYR A 478 -12.24 7.56 2.85
CA TYR A 478 -11.79 8.30 1.67
C TYR A 478 -12.18 7.67 0.34
N THR A 479 -12.41 6.35 0.31
CA THR A 479 -12.68 5.61 -0.92
C THR A 479 -13.53 4.37 -0.68
N ARG A 480 -13.77 3.61 -1.75
CA ARG A 480 -14.49 2.34 -1.72
C ARG A 480 -13.58 1.21 -2.14
N GLN A 481 -14.01 0.01 -1.80
CA GLN A 481 -13.28 -1.21 -2.12
C GLN A 481 -14.23 -2.22 -2.75
N THR A 482 -13.74 -2.95 -3.75
CA THR A 482 -14.36 -4.17 -4.25
C THR A 482 -13.49 -5.38 -3.97
N GLU A 483 -14.08 -6.57 -4.03
CA GLU A 483 -13.33 -7.81 -3.97
C GLU A 483 -12.33 -7.86 -5.13
N TYR A 484 -11.18 -8.47 -4.88
CA TYR A 484 -10.07 -8.45 -5.81
C TYR A 484 -10.39 -9.10 -7.15
N LEU A 485 -9.60 -8.78 -8.18
CA LEU A 485 -9.74 -9.35 -9.51
C LEU A 485 -9.58 -10.88 -9.53
N ALA A 486 -8.82 -11.45 -8.58
CA ALA A 486 -8.63 -12.89 -8.44
C ALA A 486 -9.81 -13.60 -7.73
N TYR A 487 -10.90 -12.89 -7.42
CA TYR A 487 -12.12 -13.52 -6.93
C TYR A 487 -12.55 -14.62 -7.92
N PRO A 488 -12.73 -15.87 -7.49
CA PRO A 488 -12.90 -16.95 -8.43
C PRO A 488 -14.29 -16.97 -9.06
N ALA A 489 -14.34 -17.48 -10.29
CA ALA A 489 -15.58 -17.90 -10.91
C ALA A 489 -16.22 -19.08 -10.16
N LEU A 490 -17.46 -19.44 -10.50
CA LEU A 490 -18.17 -20.54 -9.83
C LEU A 490 -17.51 -21.91 -10.00
N ASN A 491 -16.64 -22.07 -11.00
CA ASN A 491 -15.83 -23.27 -11.19
C ASN A 491 -14.54 -23.28 -10.33
N GLY A 492 -14.26 -22.22 -9.58
CA GLY A 492 -13.09 -22.07 -8.70
C GLY A 492 -11.85 -21.43 -9.34
N SER A 493 -11.84 -21.13 -10.63
CA SER A 493 -10.67 -20.50 -11.29
C SER A 493 -10.63 -18.99 -11.04
N SER A 494 -9.42 -18.44 -10.85
CA SER A 494 -9.17 -16.99 -10.69
C SER A 494 -8.93 -16.26 -12.03
N GLY A 495 -9.28 -16.89 -13.16
CA GLY A 495 -9.14 -16.29 -14.47
C GLY A 495 -7.68 -16.06 -14.84
N ILE A 496 -7.31 -14.81 -15.18
CA ILE A 496 -5.93 -14.50 -15.61
C ILE A 496 -4.91 -14.38 -14.47
N HIS A 497 -5.36 -14.38 -13.21
CA HIS A 497 -4.49 -14.07 -12.07
C HIS A 497 -3.59 -15.25 -11.70
N GLU A 498 -2.36 -14.96 -11.25
CA GLU A 498 -1.31 -15.93 -10.92
C GLU A 498 -1.66 -16.96 -9.82
N ILE A 499 -2.76 -16.75 -9.10
CA ILE A 499 -3.22 -17.67 -8.05
C ILE A 499 -3.78 -18.96 -8.68
N GLY A 500 -4.26 -18.88 -9.92
CA GLY A 500 -4.80 -19.98 -10.71
C GLY A 500 -6.17 -20.49 -10.24
N TRP A 501 -6.23 -21.01 -9.01
CA TRP A 501 -7.40 -21.68 -8.45
C TRP A 501 -7.61 -21.33 -6.98
N ASN A 502 -8.89 -21.22 -6.59
CA ASN A 502 -9.36 -21.15 -5.21
C ASN A 502 -8.47 -20.33 -4.28
N TRP A 503 -8.62 -19.01 -4.37
CA TRP A 503 -8.01 -18.16 -3.38
C TRP A 503 -8.73 -18.33 -2.04
N THR A 504 -8.03 -18.87 -1.06
CA THR A 504 -8.56 -19.07 0.31
C THR A 504 -8.95 -17.77 1.01
N SER A 505 -8.73 -16.60 0.37
CA SER A 505 -9.06 -15.28 0.87
C SER A 505 -10.42 -14.72 0.43
N ILE A 506 -11.29 -15.49 -0.25
CA ILE A 506 -12.69 -15.06 -0.50
C ILE A 506 -13.38 -14.63 0.81
N ASP A 507 -12.94 -15.16 1.95
CA ASP A 507 -13.44 -14.79 3.28
C ASP A 507 -12.65 -13.66 3.98
N LYS A 508 -11.60 -13.14 3.33
CA LYS A 508 -10.79 -12.02 3.83
C LYS A 508 -11.27 -10.66 3.33
N SER A 509 -12.25 -10.60 2.43
CA SER A 509 -13.03 -9.39 2.19
C SER A 509 -14.13 -9.34 3.26
N LYS A 510 -14.13 -8.32 4.13
CA LYS A 510 -15.27 -8.12 5.03
C LYS A 510 -16.47 -7.69 4.18
N LYS A 511 -17.32 -8.65 3.79
CA LYS A 511 -18.45 -8.46 2.84
C LYS A 511 -19.35 -7.26 3.14
N ALA A 512 -19.54 -6.92 4.41
CA ALA A 512 -20.34 -5.76 4.81
C ALA A 512 -19.75 -4.40 4.41
N PHE A 513 -18.47 -4.37 4.03
CA PHE A 513 -17.70 -3.17 3.73
C PHE A 513 -17.00 -3.23 2.35
N THR A 514 -17.25 -4.29 1.58
CA THR A 514 -16.60 -4.53 0.29
C THR A 514 -17.68 -4.75 -0.76
N ILE A 515 -17.61 -4.03 -1.88
CA ILE A 515 -18.51 -4.24 -3.02
C ILE A 515 -18.26 -5.66 -3.56
N PRO A 516 -19.27 -6.54 -3.57
CA PRO A 516 -19.12 -7.90 -4.06
C PRO A 516 -18.62 -7.95 -5.50
N ALA A 517 -17.81 -8.94 -5.82
CA ALA A 517 -17.42 -9.24 -7.19
C ALA A 517 -18.11 -10.49 -7.73
N LEU A 518 -18.32 -10.56 -9.03
CA LEU A 518 -18.77 -11.72 -9.77
C LEU A 518 -17.81 -11.95 -10.95
N THR A 519 -17.13 -13.08 -10.97
CA THR A 519 -16.25 -13.46 -12.07
C THR A 519 -16.98 -14.38 -13.02
N LEU A 520 -16.95 -14.06 -14.32
CA LEU A 520 -17.63 -14.83 -15.35
C LEU A 520 -16.72 -15.15 -16.53
N PHE A 521 -16.87 -16.38 -17.03
CA PHE A 521 -16.26 -16.85 -18.27
C PHE A 521 -17.32 -17.19 -19.31
N ALA A 522 -16.87 -17.35 -20.57
CA ALA A 522 -17.75 -17.66 -21.68
C ALA A 522 -18.68 -18.86 -21.38
N GLY A 523 -19.99 -18.62 -21.44
CA GLY A 523 -21.03 -19.62 -21.19
C GLY A 523 -21.50 -19.77 -19.74
N ASP A 524 -20.88 -19.08 -18.76
CA ASP A 524 -21.23 -19.23 -17.35
C ASP A 524 -22.67 -18.81 -17.03
N THR A 525 -23.20 -17.74 -17.65
CA THR A 525 -24.59 -17.28 -17.43
C THR A 525 -25.63 -18.31 -17.85
N LYS A 526 -25.28 -19.20 -18.79
CA LYS A 526 -26.13 -20.32 -19.22
C LYS A 526 -25.94 -21.53 -18.31
N ARG A 527 -24.69 -21.85 -17.96
CA ARG A 527 -24.33 -23.04 -17.18
C ARG A 527 -24.73 -22.94 -15.71
N TYR A 528 -24.54 -21.78 -15.10
CA TYR A 528 -24.73 -21.52 -13.67
C TYR A 528 -25.81 -20.47 -13.40
N ARG A 529 -26.84 -20.44 -14.27
CA ARG A 529 -27.87 -19.40 -14.27
C ARG A 529 -28.53 -19.21 -12.90
N GLY A 530 -28.82 -20.31 -12.19
CA GLY A 530 -29.49 -20.27 -10.89
C GLY A 530 -28.61 -19.63 -9.81
N GLU A 531 -27.35 -20.04 -9.74
CA GLU A 531 -26.36 -19.57 -8.78
C GLU A 531 -25.98 -18.11 -9.02
N ILE A 532 -25.79 -17.71 -10.28
CA ILE A 532 -25.53 -16.32 -10.66
C ILE A 532 -26.72 -15.45 -10.28
N ARG A 533 -27.94 -15.86 -10.62
CA ARG A 533 -29.14 -15.10 -10.29
C ARG A 533 -29.32 -14.95 -8.77
N GLN A 534 -29.09 -16.02 -8.00
CA GLN A 534 -29.15 -15.94 -6.54
C GLN A 534 -28.11 -14.96 -6.00
N LYS A 535 -26.87 -15.00 -6.50
CA LYS A 535 -25.83 -14.06 -6.10
C LYS A 535 -26.17 -12.62 -6.45
N LEU A 536 -26.76 -12.36 -7.63
CA LEU A 536 -27.21 -11.02 -8.01
C LEU A 536 -28.35 -10.51 -7.12
N LEU A 537 -29.28 -11.40 -6.72
CA LEU A 537 -30.33 -11.06 -5.74
C LEU A 537 -29.70 -10.69 -4.39
N ASP A 538 -28.76 -11.47 -3.89
CA ASP A 538 -28.06 -11.17 -2.63
C ASP A 538 -27.29 -9.84 -2.71
N CYS A 539 -26.71 -9.50 -3.87
CA CYS A 539 -26.03 -8.23 -4.11
C CYS A 539 -27.01 -7.05 -4.23
N SER A 540 -28.24 -7.26 -4.70
CA SER A 540 -29.21 -6.17 -4.88
C SER A 540 -29.57 -5.45 -3.57
N ASP A 541 -29.59 -6.21 -2.47
CA ASP A 541 -29.80 -5.74 -1.11
C ASP A 541 -28.51 -5.25 -0.43
N TRP A 542 -27.34 -5.48 -1.06
CA TRP A 542 -26.07 -5.04 -0.51
C TRP A 542 -26.02 -3.52 -0.42
N ARG A 543 -25.64 -3.02 0.75
CA ARG A 543 -25.34 -1.62 1.00
C ARG A 543 -24.05 -1.56 1.79
N LEU A 544 -23.17 -0.65 1.41
CA LEU A 544 -21.96 -0.42 2.16
C LEU A 544 -22.33 0.05 3.57
N LYS A 545 -21.80 -0.61 4.59
CA LYS A 545 -21.88 -0.05 5.94
C LYS A 545 -21.00 1.19 6.02
N SER A 546 -21.55 2.27 6.54
CA SER A 546 -20.77 3.47 6.86
C SER A 546 -19.68 3.09 7.87
N HIS A 547 -18.47 3.58 7.64
CA HIS A 547 -17.46 3.63 8.69
C HIS A 547 -18.00 4.48 9.85
N PRO A 548 -17.87 4.06 11.12
CA PRO A 548 -18.26 4.85 12.29
C PRO A 548 -17.59 6.23 12.34
#